data_AF-A0A1R0L8P4-F1
#
_entry.id   AF-A0A1R0L8P4-F1
#
_cell.length_a   1.000
_cell.length_b   1.000
_cell.length_c   1.000
_cell.angle_alpha   90.00
_cell.angle_beta   90.00
_cell.angle_gamma   90.00
#
_symmetry.space_group_name_H-M   'P 1'
#
loop_
_entity.id
_entity.type
_entity.pdbx_description
1 polymer ?
#
loop_
_entity_poly.entity_id
_entity_poly.type
_entity_poly.pdbx_seq_one_letter_code
_entity_poly.pdbx_strand_id
1 'polypeptide(L)' 'MEGTGGLGPEDQGDARPPGSRAEDVLRILDRNGVEVPDETRERVMSCHDLDLLGVWFDRAIKATTASEVFTESE' A
#
# COMPACT_ATOMS: atom_id res chain seq x y z
N MET A 1 -21.25 -44.19 -14.86
CA MET A 1 -21.44 -43.06 -15.78
C MET A 1 -22.64 -42.33 -15.21
N GLU A 2 -22.50 -41.27 -14.43
CA GLU A 2 -21.97 -39.95 -14.79
C GLU A 2 -21.45 -39.20 -13.55
N GLY A 3 -20.47 -38.31 -13.74
CA GLY A 3 -20.32 -37.13 -12.89
C GLY A 3 -19.36 -37.22 -11.71
N THR A 4 -18.09 -37.56 -11.93
CA THR A 4 -17.02 -36.99 -11.08
C THR A 4 -16.91 -35.50 -11.39
N GLY A 5 -17.70 -34.68 -10.70
CA GLY A 5 -17.55 -33.24 -10.70
C GLY A 5 -16.38 -32.85 -9.79
N GLY A 6 -15.16 -33.05 -10.28
CA GLY A 6 -13.99 -32.39 -9.71
C GLY A 6 -14.06 -30.91 -10.08
N LEU A 7 -14.41 -30.07 -9.11
CA LEU A 7 -14.16 -28.64 -9.22
C LEU A 7 -12.81 -28.40 -8.53
N GLY A 8 -11.76 -28.26 -9.33
CA GLY A 8 -10.47 -27.80 -8.83
C GLY A 8 -10.60 -26.40 -8.22
N PRO A 9 -9.63 -25.95 -7.42
CA PRO A 9 -9.54 -24.55 -7.03
C PRO A 9 -9.15 -23.74 -8.27
N GLU A 10 -10.12 -23.39 -9.08
CA GLU A 10 -9.92 -22.61 -10.30
C GLU A 10 -9.97 -21.12 -9.92
N ASP A 11 -8.77 -20.53 -9.88
CA ASP A 11 -8.47 -19.14 -10.18
C ASP A 11 -9.53 -18.11 -9.75
N GLN A 12 -9.39 -17.59 -8.53
CA GLN A 12 -10.06 -16.33 -8.18
C GLN A 12 -9.00 -15.28 -7.91
N GLY A 13 -8.51 -14.72 -9.02
CA GLY A 13 -7.99 -13.36 -9.16
C GLY A 13 -6.91 -12.96 -8.16
N ASP A 14 -5.70 -12.75 -8.67
CA ASP A 14 -4.78 -11.75 -8.12
C ASP A 14 -5.44 -10.36 -8.25
N ALA A 15 -6.51 -10.13 -7.49
CA ALA A 15 -6.88 -8.80 -7.09
C ALA A 15 -5.79 -8.42 -6.10
N ARG A 16 -4.65 -7.91 -6.61
CA ARG A 16 -3.71 -7.12 -5.80
C ARG A 16 -4.58 -6.24 -4.91
N PRO A 17 -4.65 -6.50 -3.58
CA PRO A 17 -5.70 -5.92 -2.76
C PRO A 17 -5.63 -4.39 -2.87
N PRO A 18 -6.78 -3.69 -2.84
CA PRO A 18 -6.80 -2.23 -2.72
C PRO A 18 -6.11 -1.87 -1.40
N GLY A 19 -4.82 -1.59 -1.50
CA GLY A 19 -3.89 -1.62 -0.38
C GLY A 19 -2.46 -1.52 -0.86
N SER A 20 -2.12 -2.12 -2.00
CA SER A 20 -0.70 -2.26 -2.33
C SER A 20 0.06 -0.95 -2.53
N ARG A 21 -0.53 0.12 -3.07
CA ARG A 21 0.17 1.43 -3.15
C ARG A 21 0.37 2.05 -1.76
N ALA A 22 -0.61 1.94 -0.87
CA ALA A 22 -0.52 2.39 0.51
C ALA A 22 0.49 1.56 1.31
N GLU A 23 0.46 0.24 1.16
CA GLU A 23 1.44 -0.69 1.73
C GLU A 23 2.85 -0.43 1.21
N ASP A 24 3.00 -0.13 -0.09
CA ASP A 24 4.28 0.21 -0.72
C ASP A 24 4.91 1.46 -0.05
N VAL A 25 4.11 2.50 0.23
CA VAL A 25 4.55 3.70 0.95
C VAL A 25 5.03 3.35 2.37
N LEU A 26 4.22 2.61 3.12
CA LEU A 26 4.57 2.21 4.49
C LEU A 26 5.82 1.33 4.53
N ARG A 27 5.99 0.46 3.54
CA ARG A 27 7.16 -0.40 3.42
C ARG A 27 8.45 0.37 3.13
N ILE A 28 8.37 1.45 2.36
CA ILE A 28 9.53 2.32 2.13
C ILE A 28 9.91 3.05 3.41
N LEU A 29 8.92 3.59 4.13
CA LEU A 29 9.17 4.26 5.41
C LEU A 29 9.86 3.32 6.41
N ASP A 30 9.36 2.09 6.55
CA ASP A 30 10.00 1.04 7.36
C ASP A 30 11.44 0.77 6.92
N ARG A 31 11.68 0.62 5.61
CA ARG A 31 13.05 0.42 5.06
C ARG A 31 13.98 1.60 5.29
N ASN A 32 13.46 2.81 5.33
CA ASN A 32 14.21 4.01 5.64
C ASN A 32 14.46 4.19 7.15
N GLY A 33 13.98 3.25 7.98
CA GLY A 33 14.08 3.35 9.43
C GLY A 33 13.19 4.47 10.00
N VAL A 34 12.17 4.87 9.24
CA VAL A 34 11.22 5.89 9.64
C VAL A 34 10.14 5.23 10.48
N GLU A 35 10.02 5.67 11.73
CA GLU A 35 8.95 5.23 12.60
C GLU A 35 7.62 5.82 12.10
N VAL A 36 6.70 4.94 11.69
CA VAL A 36 5.37 5.33 11.21
C VAL A 36 4.37 5.10 12.32
N PRO A 37 3.79 6.15 12.91
CA PRO A 37 2.77 6.00 13.94
C PRO A 37 1.48 5.45 13.34
N ASP A 38 0.68 4.75 14.14
CA ASP A 38 -0.54 4.08 13.67
C ASP A 38 -1.52 5.04 13.01
N GLU A 39 -1.64 6.28 13.52
CA GLU A 39 -2.45 7.35 12.89
C GLU A 39 -2.07 7.61 11.43
N THR A 40 -0.78 7.54 11.13
CA THR A 40 -0.24 7.75 9.78
C THR A 40 -0.48 6.52 8.92
N ARG A 41 -0.28 5.33 9.49
CA ARG A 41 -0.60 4.07 8.81
C ARG A 41 -2.07 4.00 8.43
N GLU A 42 -2.98 4.32 9.35
CA GLU A 42 -4.41 4.36 9.09
C GLU A 42 -4.77 5.41 8.04
N ARG A 43 -4.17 6.60 8.09
CA ARG A 43 -4.35 7.63 7.07
C ARG A 43 -3.93 7.14 5.68
N VAL A 44 -2.76 6.50 5.57
CA VAL A 44 -2.26 5.95 4.30
C VAL A 44 -3.14 4.81 3.80
N MET A 45 -3.55 3.90 4.69
CA MET A 45 -4.44 2.77 4.36
C MET A 45 -5.86 3.22 3.97
N SER A 46 -6.37 4.31 4.56
CA SER A 46 -7.68 4.87 4.24
C SER A 46 -7.68 5.71 2.95
N CYS A 47 -6.50 6.07 2.44
CA CYS A 47 -6.35 6.85 1.23
C CYS A 47 -6.53 5.95 0.00
N HIS A 48 -7.51 6.29 -0.84
CA HIS A 48 -7.81 5.59 -2.09
C HIS A 48 -7.35 6.38 -3.32
N ASP A 49 -6.75 7.56 -3.13
CA ASP A 49 -6.22 8.39 -4.21
C ASP A 49 -4.86 7.87 -4.68
N LEU A 50 -4.86 7.19 -5.82
CA LEU A 50 -3.65 6.59 -6.39
C LEU A 50 -2.58 7.63 -6.79
N ASP A 51 -3.02 8.84 -7.15
CA ASP A 51 -2.13 9.95 -7.50
C ASP A 51 -1.39 10.45 -6.26
N LEU A 52 -2.13 10.72 -5.19
CA LEU A 52 -1.59 11.13 -3.90
C LEU A 52 -0.68 10.06 -3.29
N LEU A 53 -1.11 8.79 -3.34
CA LEU A 53 -0.26 7.66 -2.94
C LEU A 53 1.02 7.56 -3.78
N GLY A 54 0.97 7.93 -5.05
CA GLY A 54 2.16 8.00 -5.92
C GLY A 54 3.15 9.10 -5.48
N VAL A 55 2.63 10.27 -5.12
CA VAL A 55 3.44 11.38 -4.58
C VAL A 55 4.08 10.99 -3.25
N TRP A 56 3.30 10.39 -2.34
CA TRP A 56 3.82 9.88 -1.07
C TRP A 56 4.87 8.79 -1.29
N PHE A 57 4.69 7.92 -2.28
CA PHE A 57 5.67 6.89 -2.60
C PHE A 57 7.01 7.49 -3.05
N ASP A 58 7.01 8.46 -3.98
CA ASP A 58 8.27 9.09 -4.44
C ASP A 58 8.96 9.88 -3.32
N ARG A 59 8.18 10.57 -2.49
CA ARG A 59 8.70 11.27 -1.30
C ARG A 59 9.26 10.31 -0.26
N ALA A 60 8.57 9.21 0.01
CA ALA A 60 9.00 8.22 0.99
C ALA A 60 10.42 7.73 0.68
N ILE A 61 10.81 7.60 -0.59
CA ILE A 61 12.16 7.16 -0.99
C ILE A 61 13.25 8.09 -0.44
N LYS A 62 12.99 9.40 -0.36
CA LYS A 62 13.95 10.42 0.09
C LYS A 62 13.69 10.91 1.51
N ALA A 63 12.50 10.65 2.03
CA ALA A 63 12.07 11.12 3.33
C ALA A 63 12.85 10.42 4.44
N THR A 64 13.32 11.22 5.39
CA THR A 64 13.94 10.74 6.63
C THR A 64 12.96 10.65 7.80
N THR A 65 11.73 11.16 7.60
CA THR A 65 10.65 11.12 8.59
C THR A 65 9.29 10.92 7.93
N ALA A 66 8.31 10.42 8.68
CA ALA A 66 6.97 10.17 8.15
C ALA A 66 6.31 11.49 7.71
N SER A 67 6.51 12.57 8.46
CA SER A 67 5.92 13.89 8.18
C SER A 67 6.37 14.47 6.81
N GLU A 68 7.62 14.24 6.41
CA GLU A 68 8.13 14.68 5.09
C GLU A 68 7.36 14.06 3.91
N VAL A 69 6.83 12.84 4.09
CA VAL A 69 6.02 12.18 3.05
C VAL A 69 4.71 12.92 2.81
N PHE A 70 4.11 13.44 3.88
CA PHE A 70 2.82 14.12 3.86
C PHE A 70 2.91 15.63 3.69
N THR A 71 4.11 16.22 3.72
CA THR A 71 4.26 17.67 3.53
C THR A 71 3.87 18.02 2.10
N GLU A 72 2.79 18.79 1.92
CA GLU A 72 2.46 19.36 0.63
C GLU A 72 3.57 20.35 0.30
N SER A 73 4.31 20.11 -0.78
CA SER A 73 5.35 21.04 -1.24
C SER A 73 4.66 22.37 -1.52
N GLU A 74 5.08 23.41 -0.80
CA GLU A 74 4.61 24.80 -0.98
C GLU A 74 4.77 25.30 -2.42
#